data_AF-A0A950K931-F1
#
_entry.id   AF-A0A950K931-F1
#
_cell.length_a   1.000
_cell.length_b   1.000
_cell.length_c   1.000
_cell.angle_alpha   90.00
_cell.angle_beta   90.00
_cell.angle_gamma   90.00
#
_symmetry.space_group_name_H-M   'P 1'
#
loop_
_entity.id
_entity.type
_entity.pdbx_description
1 polymer ?
#
loop_
_entity_poly.entity_id
_entity_poly.type
_entity_poly.pdbx_seq_one_letter_code
_entity_poly.pdbx_strand_id
1 'polypeptide(L)'
;MSTQLQEAPTRRSRPFIGPERPLTGFSLGRILGLEVTLDPSWIFIFALITLSLFGGLVRDYPARPAAGYWIGALVGSLFFFGSLLLHEMSHSWVARARGIDVHGITLFFFGGVSRLREEPAKAIDEFLMSVVGPITSAVVGAFFMAIGLALPQGTISRGVVGWLGFINLALAVFNLLPGFPLDGGRILRAAVWGLTGSFAKATRIAAWAGMGIAYLMILWGVSQVLFYDRLMNGLWVLFLGWFLLSAAQRSLGRLEQQRLLDGFRVEDLLKPDVLRVSPDENVERFVQEFVLRTGERSQMVTDDNGNLLGVVTLHEVKSVPRELWSTTFLRDVMIPWERLKTVGPRSPLVEALDAMNTSGINQLPVVEGTTLRGVITREDLLRRLAVHLEVGKAK
;
A
#
# COMPACT_ATOMS: atom_id res chain seq x y z
N MET A 1 -18.26 32.68 -45.89
CA MET A 1 -18.93 32.60 -44.59
C MET A 1 -19.80 31.36 -44.66
N SER A 2 -19.63 30.28 -43.90
CA SER A 2 -19.21 30.18 -42.49
C SER A 2 -18.73 28.73 -42.22
N THR A 3 -17.50 28.63 -41.72
CA THR A 3 -17.03 27.77 -40.62
C THR A 3 -17.53 26.32 -40.53
N GLN A 4 -16.76 25.37 -41.07
CA GLN A 4 -16.74 24.00 -40.58
C GLN A 4 -15.98 23.97 -39.24
N LEU A 5 -16.67 23.58 -38.18
CA LEU A 5 -16.09 23.35 -36.86
C LEU A 5 -15.26 22.07 -36.88
N GLN A 6 -13.98 22.24 -36.57
CA GLN A 6 -12.99 21.19 -36.42
C GLN A 6 -13.18 20.56 -35.03
N GLU A 7 -13.73 19.33 -34.97
CA GLU A 7 -13.80 18.58 -33.72
C GLU A 7 -12.40 18.11 -33.30
N ALA A 8 -11.98 18.52 -32.09
CA ALA A 8 -10.73 18.12 -31.47
C ALA A 8 -10.79 16.63 -31.06
N PRO A 9 -9.70 15.84 -31.24
CA PRO A 9 -9.70 14.45 -30.82
C PRO A 9 -9.68 14.37 -29.29
N THR A 10 -10.77 13.88 -28.71
CA THR A 10 -10.87 13.52 -27.29
C THR A 10 -9.78 12.50 -26.93
N ARG A 11 -8.85 12.88 -26.03
CA ARG A 11 -7.91 11.95 -25.37
C ARG A 11 -8.72 10.92 -24.57
N ARG A 12 -9.02 9.78 -25.16
CA ARG A 12 -9.42 8.58 -24.40
C ARG A 12 -8.17 8.02 -23.74
N SER A 13 -8.02 8.25 -22.44
CA SER A 13 -7.04 7.57 -21.59
C SER A 13 -7.31 6.06 -21.64
N ARG A 14 -6.46 5.32 -22.35
CA ARG A 14 -6.47 3.86 -22.34
C ARG A 14 -5.95 3.35 -20.98
N PRO A 15 -6.50 2.26 -20.44
CA PRO A 15 -6.00 1.70 -19.18
C PRO A 15 -4.56 1.18 -19.36
N PHE A 16 -3.72 1.56 -18.41
CA PHE A 16 -2.34 1.13 -18.28
C PHE A 16 -2.29 -0.36 -17.93
N ILE A 17 -1.53 -1.14 -18.69
CA ILE A 17 -1.10 -2.50 -18.34
C ILE A 17 0.44 -2.48 -18.42
N GLY A 18 1.08 -1.99 -17.37
CA GLY A 18 2.51 -2.20 -17.14
C GLY A 18 2.74 -3.52 -16.42
N PRO A 19 3.98 -4.03 -16.34
CA PRO A 19 4.29 -5.18 -15.51
C PRO A 19 4.18 -4.71 -14.05
N GLU A 20 2.98 -4.81 -13.48
CA GLU A 20 2.86 -4.93 -12.03
C GLU A 20 3.78 -6.09 -11.66
N ARG A 21 4.74 -5.87 -10.76
CA ARG A 21 5.23 -7.03 -10.00
C ARG A 21 3.97 -7.73 -9.51
N PRO A 22 3.84 -9.06 -9.64
CA PRO A 22 2.86 -9.74 -8.82
C PRO A 22 3.25 -9.33 -7.40
N LEU A 23 2.44 -8.47 -6.77
CA LEU A 23 2.40 -8.40 -5.31
C LEU A 23 2.38 -9.87 -4.92
N THR A 24 3.40 -10.31 -4.18
CA THR A 24 3.50 -11.68 -3.69
C THR A 24 2.16 -12.02 -3.05
N GLY A 25 1.28 -12.66 -3.79
CA GLY A 25 -0.14 -12.60 -3.49
C GLY A 25 -1.02 -13.06 -4.65
N PHE A 26 -2.11 -13.72 -4.29
CA PHE A 26 -3.03 -14.34 -5.22
C PHE A 26 -4.14 -13.35 -5.56
N SER A 27 -4.31 -13.01 -6.84
CA SER A 27 -5.47 -12.21 -7.28
C SER A 27 -6.73 -13.06 -7.16
N LEU A 28 -7.71 -12.57 -6.39
CA LEU A 28 -9.06 -13.13 -6.29
C LEU A 28 -9.95 -12.69 -7.46
N GLY A 29 -9.46 -11.78 -8.32
CA GLY A 29 -10.21 -11.18 -9.40
C GLY A 29 -10.85 -9.84 -9.04
N ARG A 30 -11.83 -9.42 -9.83
CA ARG A 30 -12.54 -8.14 -9.63
C ARG A 30 -13.86 -8.35 -8.91
N ILE A 31 -13.98 -7.76 -7.72
CA ILE A 31 -15.23 -7.72 -6.96
C ILE A 31 -15.76 -6.29 -7.02
N LEU A 32 -16.95 -6.10 -7.61
CA LEU A 32 -17.61 -4.79 -7.75
C LEU A 32 -16.70 -3.71 -8.37
N GLY A 33 -15.89 -4.09 -9.36
CA GLY A 33 -15.01 -3.18 -10.09
C GLY A 33 -13.72 -2.79 -9.36
N LEU A 34 -13.40 -3.44 -8.25
CA LEU A 34 -12.12 -3.32 -7.53
C LEU A 34 -11.36 -4.63 -7.66
N GLU A 35 -10.07 -4.56 -7.98
CA GLU A 35 -9.21 -5.74 -7.94
C GLU A 35 -8.91 -6.13 -6.49
N VAL A 36 -9.16 -7.38 -6.13
CA VAL A 36 -8.90 -7.89 -4.78
C VAL A 36 -7.74 -8.88 -4.83
N THR A 37 -6.72 -8.63 -4.02
CA THR A 37 -5.50 -9.44 -3.95
C THR A 37 -5.28 -9.94 -2.52
N LEU A 38 -4.89 -11.22 -2.36
CA LEU A 38 -4.53 -11.82 -1.06
C LEU A 38 -3.02 -11.95 -0.93
N ASP A 39 -2.43 -11.32 0.08
CA ASP A 39 -1.05 -11.59 0.47
C ASP A 39 -0.94 -12.96 1.17
N PRO A 40 0.14 -13.75 1.00
CA PRO A 40 0.34 -15.05 1.66
C PRO A 40 0.21 -14.99 3.18
N SER A 41 0.53 -13.84 3.80
CA SER A 41 0.35 -13.62 5.23
C SER A 41 -1.11 -13.72 5.69
N TRP A 42 -2.07 -13.53 4.77
CA TRP A 42 -3.50 -13.70 5.03
C TRP A 42 -3.86 -15.12 5.49
N ILE A 43 -3.20 -16.14 4.93
CA ILE A 43 -3.47 -17.55 5.29
C ILE A 43 -3.16 -17.79 6.77
N PHE A 44 -2.11 -17.17 7.30
CA PHE A 44 -1.72 -17.31 8.70
C PHE A 44 -2.75 -16.69 9.64
N ILE A 45 -3.21 -15.47 9.36
CA ILE A 45 -4.24 -14.83 10.20
C ILE A 45 -5.60 -15.54 10.05
N PHE A 46 -5.94 -16.04 8.86
CA PHE A 46 -7.14 -16.84 8.65
C PHE A 46 -7.12 -18.12 9.48
N ALA A 47 -6.00 -18.85 9.48
CA ALA A 47 -5.81 -20.03 10.30
C ALA A 47 -5.90 -19.69 11.80
N LEU A 48 -5.23 -18.61 12.24
CA LEU A 48 -5.24 -18.19 13.64
C LEU A 48 -6.65 -17.85 14.15
N ILE A 49 -7.41 -17.06 13.38
CA ILE A 49 -8.80 -16.70 13.74
C ILE A 49 -9.69 -17.95 13.74
N THR A 50 -9.53 -18.85 12.76
CA THR A 50 -10.29 -20.10 12.69
C THR A 50 -10.01 -20.99 13.89
N LEU A 51 -8.75 -21.16 14.27
CA LEU A 51 -8.37 -21.96 15.45
C LEU A 51 -8.82 -21.31 16.76
N SER A 52 -8.75 -19.98 16.86
CA SER A 52 -9.26 -19.23 18.02
C SER A 52 -10.77 -19.41 18.18
N LEU A 53 -11.53 -19.27 17.09
CA LEU A 53 -12.98 -19.46 17.09
C LEU A 53 -13.35 -20.93 17.38
N PHE A 54 -12.62 -21.89 16.80
CA PHE A 54 -12.79 -23.31 17.11
C PHE A 54 -12.63 -23.57 18.61
N GLY A 55 -11.55 -23.08 19.24
CA GLY A 55 -11.31 -23.24 20.68
C GLY A 55 -12.41 -22.60 21.53
N GLY A 56 -12.90 -21.41 21.15
CA GLY A 56 -14.03 -20.76 21.79
C GLY A 56 -15.32 -21.58 21.69
N LEU A 57 -15.64 -22.09 20.50
CA LEU A 57 -16.83 -22.92 20.28
C LEU A 57 -16.80 -24.22 21.08
N VAL A 58 -15.64 -24.89 21.16
CA VAL A 58 -15.47 -26.11 21.96
C VAL A 58 -15.69 -25.83 23.45
N ARG A 59 -15.17 -24.70 23.95
CA ARG A 59 -15.30 -24.30 25.36
C ARG A 59 -16.74 -23.91 25.71
N ASP A 60 -17.39 -23.14 24.85
CA ASP A 60 -18.68 -22.50 25.16
C ASP A 60 -19.88 -23.40 24.80
N TYR A 61 -19.68 -24.38 23.90
CA TYR A 61 -20.70 -25.34 23.47
C TYR A 61 -20.18 -26.78 23.56
N PRO A 62 -19.93 -27.31 24.77
CA PRO A 62 -19.36 -28.64 24.95
C PRO A 62 -20.28 -29.75 24.42
N ALA A 63 -19.70 -30.93 24.19
CA ALA A 63 -20.40 -32.15 23.75
C ALA A 63 -21.12 -32.05 22.39
N ARG A 64 -20.72 -31.14 21.50
CA ARG A 64 -21.15 -31.12 20.09
C ARG A 64 -20.21 -31.94 19.19
N PRO A 65 -20.68 -32.42 18.02
CA PRO A 65 -19.84 -33.12 17.06
C PRO A 65 -18.67 -32.27 16.57
N ALA A 66 -17.48 -32.87 16.43
CA ALA A 66 -16.26 -32.17 16.00
C ALA A 66 -16.42 -31.43 14.65
N ALA A 67 -17.18 -32.01 13.72
CA ALA A 67 -17.51 -31.40 12.44
C ALA A 67 -18.25 -30.07 12.60
N GLY A 68 -19.12 -29.94 13.59
CA GLY A 68 -19.86 -28.71 13.87
C GLY A 68 -18.95 -27.55 14.27
N TYR A 69 -17.91 -27.82 15.08
CA TYR A 69 -16.93 -26.80 15.45
C TYR A 69 -16.09 -26.34 14.26
N TRP A 70 -15.61 -27.28 13.44
CA TRP A 70 -14.81 -26.95 12.25
C TRP A 70 -15.62 -26.17 11.22
N ILE A 71 -16.84 -26.60 10.90
CA ILE A 71 -17.73 -25.89 9.98
C ILE A 71 -18.05 -24.50 10.54
N GLY A 72 -18.44 -24.41 11.81
CA GLY A 72 -18.74 -23.13 12.46
C GLY A 72 -17.55 -22.17 12.45
N ALA A 73 -16.35 -22.66 12.76
CA ALA A 73 -15.13 -21.87 12.76
C ALA A 73 -14.74 -21.39 11.34
N LEU A 74 -14.76 -22.29 10.35
CA LEU A 74 -14.41 -21.94 8.96
C LEU A 74 -15.40 -20.95 8.36
N VAL A 75 -16.70 -21.22 8.52
CA VAL A 75 -17.76 -20.33 8.04
C VAL A 75 -17.68 -18.99 8.76
N GLY A 76 -17.56 -18.98 10.09
CA GLY A 76 -17.40 -17.77 10.88
C GLY A 76 -16.20 -16.93 10.43
N SER A 77 -15.04 -17.53 10.24
CA SER A 77 -13.85 -16.84 9.72
C SER A 77 -14.08 -16.27 8.32
N LEU A 78 -14.68 -17.02 7.40
CA LEU A 78 -14.98 -16.53 6.05
C LEU A 78 -15.91 -15.32 6.06
N PHE A 79 -16.97 -15.34 6.88
CA PHE A 79 -17.86 -14.20 7.03
C PHE A 79 -17.18 -13.00 7.68
N PHE A 80 -16.26 -13.22 8.63
CA PHE A 80 -15.46 -12.15 9.22
C PHE A 80 -14.55 -11.47 8.20
N PHE A 81 -13.82 -12.23 7.38
CA PHE A 81 -13.02 -11.62 6.31
C PHE A 81 -13.88 -10.99 5.21
N GLY A 82 -15.07 -11.54 4.94
CA GLY A 82 -16.05 -10.92 4.06
C GLY A 82 -16.55 -9.57 4.59
N SER A 83 -16.79 -9.44 5.90
CA SER A 83 -17.19 -8.16 6.51
C SER A 83 -16.04 -7.16 6.56
N LEU A 84 -14.81 -7.62 6.81
CA LEU A 84 -13.61 -6.80 6.71
C LEU A 84 -13.38 -6.29 5.27
N LEU A 85 -13.57 -7.15 4.27
CA LEU A 85 -13.49 -6.72 2.87
C LEU A 85 -14.57 -5.67 2.56
N LEU A 86 -15.80 -5.86 3.04
CA LEU A 86 -16.87 -4.88 2.85
C LEU A 86 -16.55 -3.54 3.52
N HIS A 87 -15.93 -3.54 4.70
CA HIS A 87 -15.41 -2.36 5.36
C HIS A 87 -14.39 -1.62 4.46
N GLU A 88 -13.39 -2.32 3.91
CA GLU A 88 -12.38 -1.72 3.02
C GLU A 88 -12.95 -1.23 1.68
N MET A 89 -13.93 -1.96 1.15
CA MET A 89 -14.65 -1.58 -0.06
C MET A 89 -15.47 -0.30 0.16
N SER A 90 -16.03 -0.11 1.35
CA SER A 90 -16.80 1.10 1.67
C SER A 90 -15.93 2.36 1.59
N HIS A 91 -14.70 2.32 2.09
CA HIS A 91 -13.73 3.40 1.93
C HIS A 91 -13.44 3.69 0.45
N SER A 92 -13.21 2.63 -0.32
CA SER A 92 -12.88 2.70 -1.75
C SER A 92 -14.03 3.29 -2.59
N TRP A 93 -15.28 2.97 -2.24
CA TRP A 93 -16.46 3.52 -2.90
C TRP A 93 -16.65 5.00 -2.62
N VAL A 94 -16.50 5.42 -1.37
CA VAL A 94 -16.56 6.85 -1.04
C VAL A 94 -15.43 7.60 -1.74
N ALA A 95 -14.21 7.06 -1.76
CA ALA A 95 -13.09 7.65 -2.47
C ALA A 95 -13.39 7.84 -3.98
N ARG A 96 -13.91 6.81 -4.66
CA ARG A 96 -14.34 6.90 -6.07
C ARG A 96 -15.45 7.92 -6.28
N ALA A 97 -16.43 7.98 -5.39
CA ALA A 97 -17.51 8.98 -5.45
C ALA A 97 -17.00 10.43 -5.26
N ARG A 98 -15.83 10.60 -4.64
CA ARG A 98 -15.12 11.89 -4.51
C ARG A 98 -14.10 12.13 -5.63
N GLY A 99 -14.04 11.27 -6.64
CA GLY A 99 -13.15 11.41 -7.80
C GLY A 99 -11.71 10.95 -7.56
N ILE A 100 -11.45 10.20 -6.50
CA ILE A 100 -10.13 9.63 -6.18
C ILE A 100 -9.99 8.27 -6.88
N ASP A 101 -8.91 8.08 -7.62
CA ASP A 101 -8.61 6.83 -8.33
C ASP A 101 -8.18 5.72 -7.35
N VAL A 102 -8.85 4.57 -7.43
CA VAL A 102 -8.63 3.40 -6.56
C VAL A 102 -8.41 2.16 -7.43
N HIS A 103 -7.20 1.62 -7.39
CA HIS A 103 -6.79 0.50 -8.24
C HIS A 103 -7.24 -0.87 -7.70
N GLY A 104 -7.16 -1.07 -6.38
CA GLY A 104 -7.55 -2.34 -5.78
C GLY A 104 -7.39 -2.37 -4.26
N ILE A 105 -7.76 -3.50 -3.68
CA ILE A 105 -7.68 -3.78 -2.24
C ILE A 105 -6.79 -5.01 -2.06
N THR A 106 -5.79 -4.89 -1.20
CA THR A 106 -4.96 -6.04 -0.81
C THR A 106 -5.28 -6.42 0.62
N LEU A 107 -5.71 -7.66 0.85
CA LEU A 107 -5.87 -8.23 2.19
C LEU A 107 -4.56 -8.90 2.62
N PHE A 108 -4.10 -8.60 3.83
CA PHE A 108 -2.86 -9.12 4.43
C PHE A 108 -3.07 -9.36 5.92
N PHE A 109 -2.01 -9.78 6.62
CA PHE A 109 -2.04 -10.18 8.03
C PHE A 109 -2.78 -9.22 8.97
N PHE A 110 -2.69 -7.91 8.75
CA PHE A 110 -3.21 -6.90 9.68
C PHE A 110 -4.50 -6.22 9.21
N GLY A 111 -5.08 -6.63 8.08
CA GLY A 111 -6.28 -5.99 7.53
C GLY A 111 -6.28 -5.94 6.00
N GLY A 112 -7.12 -5.07 5.44
CA GLY A 112 -6.97 -4.63 4.05
C GLY A 112 -6.23 -3.29 3.97
N VAL A 113 -5.50 -3.07 2.88
CA VAL A 113 -5.04 -1.73 2.52
C VAL A 113 -5.56 -1.43 1.14
N SER A 114 -6.28 -0.32 1.03
CA SER A 114 -6.73 0.23 -0.25
C SER A 114 -5.56 0.92 -0.95
N ARG A 115 -5.34 0.57 -2.22
CA ARG A 115 -4.32 1.18 -3.07
C ARG A 115 -4.85 2.48 -3.65
N LEU A 116 -4.63 3.57 -2.91
CA LEU A 116 -4.93 4.94 -3.35
C LEU A 116 -3.76 5.50 -4.17
N ARG A 117 -4.09 6.17 -5.28
CA ARG A 117 -3.08 6.82 -6.13
C ARG A 117 -2.57 8.13 -5.54
N GLU A 118 -3.44 8.86 -4.85
CA GLU A 118 -3.18 10.19 -4.30
C GLU A 118 -3.82 10.32 -2.92
N GLU A 119 -3.23 11.16 -2.06
CA GLU A 119 -3.84 11.51 -0.77
C GLU A 119 -5.03 12.48 -0.96
N PRO A 120 -6.04 12.47 -0.07
CA PRO A 120 -7.20 13.35 -0.20
C PRO A 120 -6.82 14.83 -0.22
N ALA A 121 -7.30 15.58 -1.22
CA ALA A 121 -7.00 17.00 -1.36
C ALA A 121 -7.71 17.90 -0.33
N LYS A 122 -8.78 17.42 0.31
CA LYS A 122 -9.56 18.17 1.30
C LYS A 122 -9.82 17.35 2.56
N ALA A 123 -9.80 18.03 3.70
CA ALA A 123 -10.10 17.42 5.00
C ALA A 123 -11.47 16.72 5.04
N ILE A 124 -12.48 17.28 4.38
CA ILE A 124 -13.82 16.68 4.32
C ILE A 124 -13.84 15.36 3.54
N ASP A 125 -13.03 15.23 2.49
CA ASP A 125 -12.95 14.01 1.68
C ASP A 125 -12.33 12.89 2.50
N GLU A 126 -11.30 13.23 3.28
CA GLU A 126 -10.70 12.29 4.22
C GLU A 126 -11.66 11.87 5.34
N PHE A 127 -12.37 12.82 5.95
CA PHE A 127 -13.35 12.52 7.01
C PHE A 127 -14.43 11.54 6.52
N LEU A 128 -15.07 11.85 5.38
CA LEU A 128 -16.12 11.02 4.80
C LEU A 128 -15.59 9.65 4.42
N MET A 129 -14.39 9.60 3.83
CA MET A 129 -13.74 8.35 3.49
C MET A 129 -13.46 7.53 4.76
N SER A 130 -12.98 8.11 5.85
CA SER A 130 -12.59 7.33 7.04
C SER A 130 -13.76 6.92 7.93
N VAL A 131 -14.85 7.68 7.98
CA VAL A 131 -16.00 7.34 8.84
C VAL A 131 -16.88 6.21 8.28
N VAL A 132 -16.87 6.00 6.96
CA VAL A 132 -17.76 5.01 6.32
C VAL A 132 -17.40 3.56 6.68
N GLY A 133 -16.12 3.26 6.90
CA GLY A 133 -15.66 1.93 7.31
C GLY A 133 -16.25 1.51 8.66
N PRO A 134 -16.03 2.28 9.75
CA PRO A 134 -16.62 1.99 11.05
C PRO A 134 -18.14 1.91 11.02
N ILE A 135 -18.83 2.77 10.25
CA ILE A 135 -20.28 2.69 10.06
C ILE A 135 -20.67 1.34 9.42
N THR A 136 -19.96 0.93 8.36
CA THR A 136 -20.21 -0.34 7.67
C THR A 136 -20.02 -1.52 8.63
N SER A 137 -18.93 -1.55 9.39
CA SER A 137 -18.70 -2.59 10.40
C SER A 137 -19.76 -2.59 11.50
N ALA A 138 -20.21 -1.41 11.95
CA ALA A 138 -21.26 -1.31 12.95
C ALA A 138 -22.60 -1.86 12.44
N VAL A 139 -22.97 -1.53 11.20
CA VAL A 139 -24.20 -2.03 10.55
C VAL A 139 -24.15 -3.55 10.37
N VAL A 140 -23.03 -4.09 9.89
CA VAL A 140 -22.83 -5.54 9.74
C VAL A 140 -22.88 -6.23 11.10
N GLY A 141 -22.26 -5.65 12.13
CA GLY A 141 -22.29 -6.16 13.49
C GLY A 141 -23.71 -6.21 14.06
N ALA A 142 -24.46 -5.12 13.92
CA ALA A 142 -25.86 -5.05 14.33
C ALA A 142 -26.75 -6.05 13.57
N PHE A 143 -26.50 -6.24 12.27
CA PHE A 143 -27.20 -7.22 11.44
C PHE A 143 -26.98 -8.65 11.96
N PHE A 144 -25.73 -9.05 12.22
CA PHE A 144 -25.46 -10.37 12.78
C PHE A 144 -26.04 -10.53 14.20
N MET A 145 -25.99 -9.50 15.05
CA MET A 145 -26.64 -9.54 16.35
C MET A 145 -28.14 -9.79 16.23
N ALA A 146 -28.83 -9.12 15.30
CA ALA A 146 -30.26 -9.33 15.06
C ALA A 146 -30.57 -10.76 14.59
N ILE A 147 -29.77 -11.33 13.69
CA ILE A 147 -29.91 -12.74 13.29
C ILE A 147 -29.72 -13.67 14.48
N GLY A 148 -28.74 -13.38 15.34
CA GLY A 148 -28.46 -14.16 16.55
C GLY A 148 -29.66 -14.26 17.50
N LEU A 149 -30.53 -13.25 17.55
CA LEU A 149 -31.75 -13.26 18.35
C LEU A 149 -32.79 -14.27 17.84
N ALA A 150 -32.84 -14.48 16.54
CA ALA A 150 -33.77 -15.43 15.90
C ALA A 150 -33.28 -16.90 15.97
N LEU A 151 -32.01 -17.13 16.30
CA LEU A 151 -31.43 -18.48 16.37
C LEU A 151 -31.70 -19.17 17.72
N PRO A 152 -31.88 -20.49 17.77
CA PRO A 152 -32.11 -21.21 19.02
C PRO A 152 -30.94 -21.09 19.99
N GLN A 153 -31.26 -20.99 21.28
CA GLN A 153 -30.25 -20.91 22.35
C GLN A 153 -29.38 -22.17 22.40
N GLY A 154 -28.13 -22.00 22.82
CA GLY A 154 -27.19 -23.12 23.00
C GLY A 154 -26.70 -23.77 21.71
N THR A 155 -27.00 -23.20 20.54
CA THR A 155 -26.55 -23.72 19.24
C THR A 155 -25.22 -23.09 18.80
N ILE A 156 -24.38 -23.87 18.10
CA ILE A 156 -23.12 -23.39 17.50
C ILE A 156 -23.40 -22.24 16.53
N SER A 157 -24.47 -22.33 15.73
CA SER A 157 -24.85 -21.29 14.78
C SER A 157 -25.12 -19.95 15.47
N ARG A 158 -25.85 -19.95 16.58
CA ARG A 158 -26.06 -18.75 17.41
C ARG A 158 -24.73 -18.21 17.96
N GLY A 159 -23.84 -19.10 18.40
CA GLY A 159 -22.49 -18.73 18.86
C GLY A 159 -21.66 -18.04 17.79
N VAL A 160 -21.58 -18.61 16.59
CA VAL A 160 -20.83 -18.05 15.45
C VAL A 160 -21.42 -16.69 15.02
N VAL A 161 -22.74 -16.60 14.87
CA VAL A 161 -23.42 -15.36 14.49
C VAL A 161 -23.27 -14.28 15.56
N GLY A 162 -23.39 -14.64 16.84
CA GLY A 162 -23.16 -13.71 17.95
C GLY A 162 -21.70 -13.21 18.00
N TRP A 163 -20.73 -14.11 17.76
CA TRP A 163 -19.32 -13.74 17.65
C TRP A 163 -19.08 -12.80 16.45
N LEU A 164 -19.67 -13.08 15.29
CA LEU A 164 -19.61 -12.21 14.10
C LEU A 164 -20.19 -10.82 14.37
N GLY A 165 -21.31 -10.75 15.09
CA GLY A 165 -21.91 -9.49 15.52
C GLY A 165 -20.98 -8.72 16.44
N PHE A 166 -20.48 -9.38 17.48
CA PHE A 166 -19.57 -8.78 18.45
C PHE A 166 -18.28 -8.28 17.82
N ILE A 167 -17.61 -9.11 17.00
CA ILE A 167 -16.31 -8.77 16.44
C ILE A 167 -16.39 -7.60 15.45
N ASN A 168 -17.49 -7.47 14.69
CA ASN A 168 -17.70 -6.35 13.78
C ASN A 168 -18.00 -5.04 14.55
N LEU A 169 -18.76 -5.10 15.64
CA LEU A 169 -18.94 -3.95 16.53
C LEU A 169 -17.63 -3.55 17.21
N ALA A 170 -16.86 -4.54 17.70
CA ALA A 170 -15.55 -4.32 18.28
C ALA A 170 -14.58 -3.71 17.26
N LEU A 171 -14.60 -4.17 16.00
CA LEU A 171 -13.82 -3.62 14.90
C LEU A 171 -14.22 -2.16 14.63
N ALA A 172 -15.51 -1.83 14.63
CA ALA A 172 -15.98 -0.46 14.46
C ALA A 172 -15.48 0.46 15.58
N VAL A 173 -15.61 0.04 16.84
CA VAL A 173 -15.12 0.80 18.01
C VAL A 173 -13.61 0.95 17.98
N PHE A 174 -12.89 -0.12 17.70
CA PHE A 174 -11.43 -0.11 17.62
C PHE A 174 -10.96 0.83 16.51
N ASN A 175 -11.56 0.75 15.32
CA ASN A 175 -11.22 1.66 14.22
C ASN A 175 -11.62 3.11 14.49
N LEU A 176 -12.51 3.42 15.43
CA LEU A 176 -12.81 4.80 15.82
C LEU A 176 -11.82 5.40 16.84
N LEU A 177 -10.88 4.61 17.36
CA LEU A 177 -9.88 5.14 18.29
C LEU A 177 -9.04 6.24 17.62
N PRO A 178 -8.81 7.38 18.30
CA PRO A 178 -8.23 8.57 17.71
C PRO A 178 -6.71 8.45 17.58
N GLY A 179 -6.22 7.62 16.66
CA GLY A 179 -4.79 7.41 16.44
C GLY A 179 -4.47 6.58 15.20
N PHE A 180 -3.37 6.89 14.52
CA PHE A 180 -2.93 6.08 13.39
C PHE A 180 -2.47 4.68 13.82
N PRO A 181 -2.55 3.68 12.91
CA PRO A 181 -3.07 3.68 11.54
C PRO A 181 -4.60 3.60 11.38
N LEU A 182 -5.37 3.67 12.46
CA LEU A 182 -6.81 3.44 12.48
C LEU A 182 -7.60 4.55 11.77
N ASP A 183 -8.83 4.26 11.37
CA ASP A 183 -9.73 5.24 10.73
C ASP A 183 -9.98 6.47 11.62
N GLY A 184 -10.09 6.27 12.93
CA GLY A 184 -10.25 7.32 13.93
C GLY A 184 -9.05 8.25 13.99
N GLY A 185 -7.85 7.75 13.67
CA GLY A 185 -6.67 8.57 13.45
C GLY A 185 -6.81 9.50 12.24
N ARG A 186 -7.37 8.99 11.13
CA ARG A 186 -7.67 9.80 9.94
C ARG A 186 -8.82 10.77 10.16
N ILE A 187 -9.84 10.38 10.93
CA ILE A 187 -10.93 11.28 11.37
C ILE A 187 -10.36 12.42 12.23
N LEU A 188 -9.52 12.10 13.22
CA LEU A 188 -8.83 13.10 14.04
C LEU A 188 -7.96 14.01 13.16
N ARG A 189 -7.22 13.43 12.21
CA ARG A 189 -6.38 14.18 11.28
C ARG A 189 -7.21 15.12 10.41
N ALA A 190 -8.31 14.67 9.84
CA ALA A 190 -9.22 15.52 9.07
C ALA A 190 -9.78 16.68 9.92
N ALA A 191 -10.19 16.42 11.17
CA ALA A 191 -10.67 17.46 12.07
C ALA A 191 -9.58 18.49 12.39
N VAL A 192 -8.38 18.05 12.78
CA VAL A 192 -7.25 18.95 13.09
C VAL A 192 -6.79 19.69 11.85
N TRP A 193 -6.79 19.05 10.68
CA TRP A 193 -6.42 19.69 9.42
C TRP A 193 -7.43 20.77 9.03
N GLY A 194 -8.74 20.49 9.13
CA GLY A 194 -9.79 21.46 8.88
C GLY A 194 -9.71 22.68 9.82
N LEU A 195 -9.31 22.48 11.08
CA LEU A 195 -9.16 23.55 12.06
C LEU A 195 -7.86 24.36 11.91
N THR A 196 -6.75 23.71 11.53
CA THR A 196 -5.43 24.34 11.53
C THR A 196 -4.91 24.74 10.15
N GLY A 197 -5.51 24.23 9.07
CA GLY A 197 -5.01 24.36 7.70
C GLY A 197 -3.72 23.57 7.42
N SER A 198 -3.08 22.99 8.44
CA SER A 198 -1.80 22.29 8.30
C SER A 198 -1.97 20.78 8.33
N PHE A 199 -1.87 20.17 7.15
CA PHE A 199 -1.86 18.71 6.99
C PHE A 199 -0.77 18.07 7.85
N ALA A 200 0.43 18.63 7.82
CA ALA A 200 1.58 18.07 8.52
C ALA A 200 1.44 18.14 10.05
N LYS A 201 0.80 19.18 10.59
CA LYS A 201 0.48 19.27 12.03
C LYS A 201 -0.57 18.22 12.41
N ALA A 202 -1.58 18.03 11.57
CA ALA A 202 -2.64 17.06 11.78
C ALA A 202 -2.13 15.62 11.78
N THR A 203 -1.28 15.26 10.79
CA THR A 203 -0.61 13.94 10.72
C THR A 203 0.21 13.67 11.97
N ARG A 204 0.95 14.68 12.45
CA ARG A 204 1.72 14.56 13.69
C ARG A 204 0.78 14.28 14.86
N ILE A 205 -0.24 15.09 15.09
CA ILE A 205 -1.15 14.89 16.24
C ILE A 205 -1.79 13.50 16.21
N ALA A 206 -2.28 13.05 15.04
CA ALA A 206 -2.88 11.72 14.90
C ALA A 206 -1.89 10.57 15.16
N ALA A 207 -0.64 10.71 14.74
CA ALA A 207 0.39 9.70 15.02
C ALA A 207 0.77 9.66 16.50
N TRP A 208 0.92 10.82 17.15
CA TRP A 208 1.22 10.88 18.58
C TRP A 208 0.11 10.30 19.44
N ALA A 209 -1.15 10.59 19.10
CA ALA A 209 -2.29 9.97 19.76
C ALA A 209 -2.31 8.45 19.58
N GLY A 210 -2.00 7.95 18.37
CA GLY A 210 -1.84 6.52 18.10
C GLY A 210 -0.72 5.86 18.91
N MET A 211 0.43 6.51 19.05
CA MET A 211 1.52 6.01 19.91
C MET A 211 1.09 5.96 21.38
N GLY A 212 0.36 6.98 21.87
CA GLY A 212 -0.20 6.97 23.23
C GLY A 212 -1.13 5.78 23.47
N ILE A 213 -2.08 5.54 22.57
CA ILE A 213 -2.99 4.38 22.61
C ILE A 213 -2.19 3.08 22.56
N ALA A 214 -1.17 3.00 21.71
CA ALA A 214 -0.34 1.81 21.56
C ALA A 214 0.40 1.46 22.87
N TYR A 215 0.99 2.45 23.55
CA TYR A 215 1.64 2.24 24.84
C TYR A 215 0.65 1.78 25.92
N LEU A 216 -0.55 2.36 25.95
CA LEU A 216 -1.61 1.94 26.87
C LEU A 216 -2.02 0.48 26.61
N MET A 217 -2.16 0.09 25.34
CA MET A 217 -2.45 -1.30 24.97
C MET A 217 -1.33 -2.23 25.40
N ILE A 218 -0.06 -1.87 25.14
CA ILE A 218 1.09 -2.68 25.54
C ILE A 218 1.10 -2.86 27.07
N LEU A 219 0.95 -1.78 27.84
CA LEU A 219 0.93 -1.84 29.30
C LEU A 219 -0.24 -2.71 29.80
N TRP A 220 -1.42 -2.57 29.21
CA TRP A 220 -2.57 -3.40 29.52
C TRP A 220 -2.32 -4.88 29.20
N GLY A 221 -1.71 -5.17 28.06
CA GLY A 221 -1.33 -6.52 27.66
C GLY A 221 -0.32 -7.15 28.63
N VAL A 222 0.72 -6.41 29.03
CA VAL A 222 1.67 -6.85 30.08
C VAL A 222 0.91 -7.15 31.38
N SER A 223 0.00 -6.26 31.78
CA SER A 223 -0.75 -6.44 33.02
C SER A 223 -1.60 -7.72 33.00
N GLN A 224 -2.22 -8.05 31.86
CA GLN A 224 -2.99 -9.29 31.69
C GLN A 224 -2.14 -10.55 31.84
N VAL A 225 -0.91 -10.52 31.32
CA VAL A 225 0.02 -11.65 31.44
C VAL A 225 0.51 -11.79 32.88
N LEU A 226 0.89 -10.70 33.54
CA LEU A 226 1.55 -10.75 34.85
C LEU A 226 0.58 -10.86 36.04
N PHE A 227 -0.61 -10.24 35.96
CA PHE A 227 -1.50 -10.10 37.13
C PHE A 227 -2.83 -10.85 37.00
N TYR A 228 -3.23 -11.26 35.80
CA TYR A 228 -4.56 -11.84 35.56
C TYR A 228 -4.54 -13.27 34.99
N ASP A 229 -3.36 -13.87 34.82
CA ASP A 229 -3.17 -15.21 34.25
C ASP A 229 -3.86 -15.42 32.88
N ARG A 230 -3.91 -14.34 32.08
CA ARG A 230 -4.53 -14.33 30.74
C ARG A 230 -3.46 -14.28 29.67
N LEU A 231 -2.58 -15.28 29.63
CA LEU A 231 -1.42 -15.29 28.73
C LEU A 231 -1.79 -15.04 27.26
N MET A 232 -2.73 -15.82 26.71
CA MET A 232 -3.10 -15.72 25.28
C MET A 232 -3.69 -14.34 24.92
N ASN A 233 -4.63 -13.83 25.75
CA ASN A 233 -5.24 -12.51 25.51
C ASN A 233 -4.22 -11.38 25.70
N GLY A 234 -3.37 -11.48 26.73
CA GLY A 234 -2.32 -10.50 27.00
C GLY A 234 -1.31 -10.43 25.86
N LEU A 235 -0.84 -11.57 25.34
CA LEU A 235 0.03 -11.65 24.17
C LEU A 235 -0.63 -11.06 22.92
N TRP A 236 -1.93 -11.31 22.71
CA TRP A 236 -2.68 -10.72 21.60
C TRP A 236 -2.76 -9.19 21.68
N VAL A 237 -3.08 -8.65 22.85
CA VAL A 237 -3.13 -7.20 23.07
C VAL A 237 -1.75 -6.57 22.93
N LEU A 238 -0.69 -7.22 23.44
CA LEU A 238 0.70 -6.78 23.27
C LEU A 238 1.07 -6.68 21.79
N PHE A 239 0.74 -7.72 21.04
CA PHE A 239 0.99 -7.77 19.60
C PHE A 239 0.26 -6.64 18.86
N LEU A 240 -1.03 -6.43 19.15
CA LEU A 240 -1.81 -5.33 18.55
C LEU A 240 -1.24 -3.96 18.93
N GLY A 241 -0.83 -3.75 20.19
CA GLY A 241 -0.22 -2.51 20.64
C GLY A 241 1.13 -2.25 19.97
N TRP A 242 2.00 -3.26 19.86
CA TRP A 242 3.27 -3.16 19.15
C TRP A 242 3.08 -2.84 17.66
N PHE A 243 2.09 -3.47 17.01
CA PHE A 243 1.74 -3.18 15.62
C PHE A 243 1.28 -1.73 15.44
N LEU A 244 0.37 -1.27 16.30
CA LEU A 244 -0.13 0.12 16.29
C LEU A 244 1.02 1.11 16.45
N LEU A 245 1.94 0.85 17.40
CA LEU A 245 3.13 1.67 17.64
C LEU A 245 4.02 1.73 16.39
N SER A 246 4.31 0.57 15.80
CA SER A 246 5.15 0.46 14.61
C SER A 246 4.56 1.21 13.42
N ALA A 247 3.24 1.11 13.21
CA ALA A 247 2.56 1.79 12.12
C ALA A 247 2.47 3.31 12.34
N ALA A 248 2.22 3.77 13.57
CA ALA A 248 2.25 5.19 13.90
C ALA A 248 3.65 5.81 13.70
N GLN A 249 4.71 5.11 14.09
CA GLN A 249 6.10 5.55 13.85
C GLN A 249 6.44 5.64 12.36
N ARG A 250 5.99 4.67 11.54
CA ARG A 250 6.18 4.72 10.07
C ARG A 250 5.48 5.93 9.45
N SER A 251 4.29 6.30 9.93
CA SER A 251 3.57 7.48 9.46
C SER A 251 4.36 8.77 9.72
N LEU A 252 4.95 8.91 10.91
CA LEU A 252 5.83 10.06 11.23
C LEU A 252 7.09 10.06 10.38
N GLY A 253 7.75 8.91 10.23
CA GLY A 253 8.94 8.79 9.40
C GLY A 253 8.70 9.21 7.95
N ARG A 254 7.54 8.85 7.36
CA ARG A 254 7.17 9.28 6.00
C ARG A 254 6.99 10.79 5.90
N LEU A 255 6.33 11.41 6.87
CA LEU A 255 6.17 12.87 6.92
C LEU A 255 7.52 13.58 7.01
N GLU A 256 8.45 13.06 7.82
CA GLU A 256 9.78 13.63 7.98
C GLU A 256 10.62 13.48 6.71
N GLN A 257 10.60 12.30 6.08
CA GLN A 257 11.24 12.08 4.77
C GLN A 257 10.73 13.05 3.71
N GLN A 258 9.40 13.24 3.62
CA GLN A 258 8.81 14.20 2.69
C GLN A 258 9.28 15.63 2.98
N ARG A 259 9.34 16.05 4.25
CA ARG A 259 9.81 17.39 4.63
C ARG A 259 11.29 17.62 4.31
N LEU A 260 12.13 16.61 4.47
CA LEU A 260 13.57 16.71 4.16
C LEU A 260 13.84 16.87 2.66
N LEU A 261 12.93 16.36 1.83
CA LEU A 261 12.98 16.47 0.38
C LEU A 261 12.14 17.64 -0.17
N ASP A 262 11.36 18.28 0.70
CA ASP A 262 10.52 19.41 0.31
C ASP A 262 11.38 20.60 -0.12
N GLY A 263 10.96 21.27 -1.20
CA GLY A 263 11.73 22.35 -1.82
C GLY A 263 12.87 21.94 -2.75
N PHE A 264 13.25 20.65 -2.82
CA PHE A 264 14.25 20.17 -3.77
C PHE A 264 13.62 19.59 -5.05
N ARG A 265 14.33 19.77 -6.16
CA ARG A 265 13.95 19.30 -7.50
C ARG A 265 14.90 18.21 -7.97
N VAL A 266 14.44 17.40 -8.93
CA VAL A 266 15.25 16.35 -9.57
C VAL A 266 16.55 16.91 -10.15
N GLU A 267 16.53 18.12 -10.72
CA GLU A 267 17.71 18.80 -11.25
C GLU A 267 18.81 19.07 -10.20
N ASP A 268 18.46 19.19 -8.92
CA ASP A 268 19.44 19.41 -7.83
C ASP A 268 20.33 18.18 -7.57
N LEU A 269 19.86 16.99 -7.98
CA LEU A 269 20.59 15.72 -7.85
C LEU A 269 20.97 15.12 -9.20
N LEU A 270 20.65 15.81 -10.29
CA LEU A 270 20.85 15.27 -11.62
C LEU A 270 22.34 15.19 -11.93
N LYS A 271 22.81 13.96 -12.18
CA LYS A 271 24.14 13.74 -12.76
C LYS A 271 24.02 13.84 -14.29
N PRO A 272 24.72 14.78 -14.94
CA PRO A 272 24.66 14.95 -16.40
C PRO A 272 25.32 13.80 -17.16
N ASP A 273 26.24 13.08 -16.51
CA ASP A 273 27.01 12.01 -17.14
C ASP A 273 26.31 10.66 -16.96
N VAL A 274 25.32 10.41 -17.82
CA VAL A 274 24.65 9.11 -17.89
C VAL A 274 25.15 8.40 -19.12
N LEU A 275 25.69 7.19 -18.91
CA LEU A 275 26.05 6.30 -19.99
C LEU A 275 24.79 6.00 -20.83
N ARG A 276 24.92 6.16 -22.15
CA ARG A 276 23.85 5.89 -23.11
C ARG A 276 24.33 4.79 -24.03
N VAL A 277 23.41 3.92 -24.43
CA VAL A 277 23.68 2.86 -25.39
C VAL A 277 22.81 3.06 -26.62
N SER A 278 23.35 2.76 -27.78
CA SER A 278 22.59 2.82 -29.02
C SER A 278 21.60 1.65 -29.11
N PRO A 279 20.39 1.84 -29.66
CA PRO A 279 19.46 0.75 -29.94
C PRO A 279 20.04 -0.28 -30.94
N ASP A 280 21.07 0.10 -31.69
CA ASP A 280 21.74 -0.69 -32.71
C ASP A 280 22.92 -1.51 -32.16
N GLU A 281 23.26 -1.36 -30.88
CA GLU A 281 24.22 -2.23 -30.21
C GLU A 281 23.64 -3.62 -30.00
N ASN A 282 24.49 -4.65 -30.08
CA ASN A 282 24.09 -6.01 -29.73
C ASN A 282 24.27 -6.27 -28.23
N VAL A 283 23.57 -7.29 -27.74
CA VAL A 283 23.60 -7.68 -26.32
C VAL A 283 25.00 -8.05 -25.86
N GLU A 284 25.80 -8.70 -26.71
CA GLU A 284 27.18 -9.09 -26.38
C GLU A 284 28.06 -7.88 -26.05
N ARG A 285 28.08 -6.88 -26.92
CA ARG A 285 28.84 -5.64 -26.73
C ARG A 285 28.34 -4.89 -25.51
N PHE A 286 27.02 -4.80 -25.33
CA PHE A 286 26.42 -4.18 -24.16
C PHE A 286 26.94 -4.79 -22.85
N VAL A 287 26.98 -6.13 -22.76
CA VAL A 287 27.46 -6.82 -21.56
C VAL A 287 28.95 -6.58 -21.33
N GLN A 288 29.76 -6.69 -22.38
CA GLN A 288 31.22 -6.56 -22.25
C GLN A 288 31.66 -5.12 -21.95
N GLU A 289 31.11 -4.13 -22.66
CA GLU A 289 31.57 -2.74 -22.58
C GLU A 289 30.91 -1.95 -21.46
N PHE A 290 29.65 -2.27 -21.11
CA PHE A 290 28.90 -1.53 -20.10
C PHE A 290 28.76 -2.32 -18.82
N VAL A 291 28.11 -3.48 -18.85
CA VAL A 291 27.76 -4.22 -17.61
C VAL A 291 29.02 -4.67 -16.85
N LEU A 292 29.97 -5.33 -17.53
CA LEU A 292 31.17 -5.85 -16.89
C LEU A 292 32.19 -4.77 -16.53
N ARG A 293 32.25 -3.69 -17.30
CA ARG A 293 33.23 -2.61 -17.10
C ARG A 293 32.80 -1.61 -16.03
N THR A 294 31.51 -1.26 -16.00
CA THR A 294 30.99 -0.20 -15.11
C THR A 294 30.34 -0.76 -13.86
N GLY A 295 29.94 -2.04 -13.87
CA GLY A 295 29.16 -2.66 -12.80
C GLY A 295 27.69 -2.23 -12.79
N GLU A 296 27.30 -1.32 -13.68
CA GLU A 296 25.92 -0.85 -13.80
C GLU A 296 25.02 -1.97 -14.33
N ARG A 297 23.87 -2.13 -13.68
CA ARG A 297 22.96 -3.26 -13.94
C ARG A 297 21.87 -2.95 -14.96
N SER A 298 21.91 -1.73 -15.50
CA SER A 298 20.89 -1.21 -16.40
C SER A 298 21.36 0.06 -17.08
N GLN A 299 20.95 0.25 -18.34
CA GLN A 299 21.35 1.39 -19.15
C GLN A 299 20.20 1.99 -19.95
N MET A 300 20.29 3.30 -20.17
CA MET A 300 19.33 4.07 -20.96
C MET A 300 19.66 3.91 -22.45
N VAL A 301 18.68 3.46 -23.23
CA VAL A 301 18.79 3.31 -24.69
C VAL A 301 18.28 4.59 -25.34
N THR A 302 19.11 5.28 -26.11
CA THR A 302 18.74 6.55 -26.76
C THR A 302 18.99 6.54 -28.26
N ASP A 303 18.20 7.28 -29.02
CA ASP A 303 18.49 7.55 -30.43
C ASP A 303 19.68 8.53 -30.59
N ASP A 304 20.10 8.76 -31.84
CA ASP A 304 21.18 9.69 -32.17
C ASP A 304 20.87 11.16 -31.80
N ASN A 305 19.59 11.50 -31.60
CA ASN A 305 19.13 12.81 -31.15
C ASN A 305 19.10 12.93 -29.61
N GLY A 306 19.41 11.86 -28.88
CA GLY A 306 19.38 11.81 -27.42
C GLY A 306 17.98 11.62 -26.82
N ASN A 307 16.99 11.20 -27.61
CA ASN A 307 15.67 10.82 -27.13
C ASN A 307 15.71 9.44 -26.48
N LEU A 308 15.04 9.28 -25.35
CA LEU A 308 14.96 7.99 -24.66
C LEU A 308 14.00 7.05 -25.40
N LEU A 309 14.53 5.91 -25.85
CA LEU A 309 13.76 4.85 -26.50
C LEU A 309 13.37 3.74 -25.53
N GLY A 310 14.19 3.48 -24.51
CA GLY A 310 13.95 2.41 -23.57
C GLY A 310 15.04 2.26 -22.50
N VAL A 311 14.89 1.24 -21.68
CA VAL A 311 15.91 0.81 -20.69
C VAL A 311 16.18 -0.66 -20.89
N VAL A 312 17.45 -1.05 -20.92
CA VAL A 312 17.84 -2.46 -20.85
C VAL A 312 18.41 -2.75 -19.47
N THR A 313 18.01 -3.86 -18.83
CA THR A 313 18.60 -4.31 -17.57
C THR A 313 19.22 -5.69 -17.72
N LEU A 314 20.00 -6.10 -16.71
CA LEU A 314 20.57 -7.45 -16.66
C LEU A 314 19.49 -8.56 -16.71
N HIS A 315 18.26 -8.27 -16.29
CA HIS A 315 17.17 -9.23 -16.38
C HIS A 315 16.78 -9.53 -17.82
N GLU A 316 16.59 -8.48 -18.64
CA GLU A 316 16.29 -8.59 -20.07
C GLU A 316 17.42 -9.30 -20.81
N VAL A 317 18.67 -8.95 -20.52
CA VAL A 317 19.85 -9.63 -21.09
C VAL A 317 19.86 -11.13 -20.78
N LYS A 318 19.55 -11.51 -19.53
CA LYS A 318 19.51 -12.93 -19.12
C LYS A 318 18.40 -13.74 -19.77
N SER A 319 17.37 -13.09 -20.31
CA SER A 319 16.30 -13.76 -21.04
C SER A 319 16.72 -14.19 -22.45
N VAL A 320 17.81 -13.61 -22.98
CA VAL A 320 18.33 -13.93 -24.31
C VAL A 320 19.33 -15.10 -24.19
N PRO A 321 19.15 -16.20 -24.95
CA PRO A 321 20.13 -17.28 -25.05
C PRO A 321 21.50 -16.75 -25.47
N ARG A 322 22.56 -17.27 -24.86
CA ARG A 322 23.92 -16.73 -25.02
C ARG A 322 24.43 -16.78 -26.46
N GLU A 323 23.96 -17.76 -27.23
CA GLU A 323 24.29 -17.98 -28.64
C GLU A 323 23.74 -16.87 -29.55
N LEU A 324 22.69 -16.16 -29.09
CA LEU A 324 22.02 -15.09 -29.83
C LEU A 324 22.51 -13.69 -29.44
N TRP A 325 23.45 -13.56 -28.50
CA TRP A 325 23.88 -12.26 -27.98
C TRP A 325 24.57 -11.38 -29.03
N SER A 326 25.25 -11.98 -30.00
CA SER A 326 25.95 -11.27 -31.07
C SER A 326 25.01 -10.74 -32.17
N THR A 327 23.82 -11.35 -32.33
CA THR A 327 22.85 -11.05 -33.39
C THR A 327 21.59 -10.34 -32.88
N THR A 328 21.33 -10.35 -31.58
CA THR A 328 20.18 -9.67 -30.98
C THR A 328 20.53 -8.23 -30.63
N PHE A 329 19.75 -7.27 -31.12
CA PHE A 329 19.95 -5.85 -30.86
C PHE A 329 19.25 -5.38 -29.59
N LEU A 330 19.77 -4.33 -28.94
CA LEU A 330 19.17 -3.78 -27.74
C LEU A 330 17.73 -3.29 -27.96
N ARG A 331 17.40 -2.79 -29.15
CA ARG A 331 16.03 -2.39 -29.50
C ARG A 331 15.00 -3.51 -29.33
N ASP A 332 15.42 -4.77 -29.49
CA ASP A 332 14.54 -5.94 -29.49
C ASP A 332 14.30 -6.49 -28.08
N VAL A 333 15.17 -6.12 -27.13
CA VAL A 333 15.17 -6.66 -25.76
C VAL A 333 14.84 -5.58 -24.72
N MET A 334 15.02 -4.29 -25.05
CA MET A 334 14.79 -3.18 -24.13
C MET A 334 13.34 -3.13 -23.63
N ILE A 335 13.18 -2.63 -22.42
CA ILE A 335 11.88 -2.16 -21.92
C ILE A 335 11.57 -0.85 -22.67
N PRO A 336 10.53 -0.82 -23.50
CA PRO A 336 10.26 0.33 -24.36
C PRO A 336 9.73 1.52 -23.54
N TRP A 337 9.98 2.73 -24.04
CA TRP A 337 9.62 4.00 -23.40
C TRP A 337 8.19 4.04 -22.85
N GLU A 338 7.22 3.49 -23.58
CA GLU A 338 5.80 3.51 -23.20
C GLU A 338 5.51 2.77 -21.90
N ARG A 339 6.42 1.87 -21.49
CA ARG A 339 6.33 1.11 -20.24
C ARG A 339 7.17 1.71 -19.11
N LEU A 340 7.96 2.74 -19.39
CA LEU A 340 8.82 3.37 -18.40
C LEU A 340 8.05 4.41 -17.59
N LYS A 341 8.43 4.54 -16.31
CA LYS A 341 8.13 5.71 -15.51
C LYS A 341 9.29 6.67 -15.60
N THR A 342 8.99 7.93 -15.87
CA THR A 342 9.97 9.00 -16.04
C THR A 342 9.55 10.22 -15.23
N VAL A 343 10.50 11.09 -14.93
CA VAL A 343 10.26 12.34 -14.20
C VAL A 343 10.91 13.51 -14.93
N GLY A 344 10.36 14.71 -14.74
CA GLY A 344 10.95 15.92 -15.30
C GLY A 344 12.10 16.44 -14.42
N PRO A 345 13.06 17.21 -14.97
CA PRO A 345 14.10 17.86 -14.17
C PRO A 345 13.53 18.77 -13.07
N ARG A 346 12.39 19.42 -13.35
CA ARG A 346 11.70 20.31 -12.42
C ARG A 346 10.75 19.59 -11.46
N SER A 347 10.56 18.28 -11.60
CA SER A 347 9.70 17.53 -10.67
C SER A 347 10.27 17.58 -9.26
N PRO A 348 9.43 17.66 -8.21
CA PRO A 348 9.89 17.55 -6.82
C PRO A 348 10.56 16.20 -6.55
N LEU A 349 11.59 16.18 -5.70
CA LEU A 349 12.25 14.92 -5.33
C LEU A 349 11.32 13.93 -4.63
N VAL A 350 10.32 14.42 -3.89
CA VAL A 350 9.29 13.60 -3.26
C VAL A 350 8.51 12.78 -4.29
N GLU A 351 8.16 13.40 -5.43
CA GLU A 351 7.45 12.72 -6.52
C GLU A 351 8.31 11.61 -7.13
N ALA A 352 9.61 11.86 -7.32
CA ALA A 352 10.55 10.85 -7.81
C ALA A 352 10.69 9.67 -6.82
N LEU A 353 10.78 9.95 -5.52
CA LEU A 353 10.85 8.91 -4.49
C LEU A 353 9.56 8.08 -4.43
N ASP A 354 8.40 8.73 -4.48
CA ASP A 354 7.09 8.05 -4.49
C ASP A 354 6.93 7.19 -5.76
N ALA A 355 7.37 7.68 -6.93
CA ALA A 355 7.39 6.90 -8.17
C ALA A 355 8.29 5.65 -8.07
N MET A 356 9.49 5.79 -7.48
CA MET A 356 10.39 4.65 -7.23
C MET A 356 9.78 3.62 -6.27
N ASN A 357 9.10 4.06 -5.21
CA ASN A 357 8.44 3.18 -4.25
C ASN A 357 7.25 2.45 -4.88
N THR A 358 6.42 3.18 -5.62
CA THR A 358 5.20 2.64 -6.24
C THR A 358 5.53 1.63 -7.34
N SER A 359 6.54 1.92 -8.16
CA SER A 359 6.96 1.03 -9.24
C SER A 359 7.98 -0.03 -8.82
N GLY A 360 8.46 -0.01 -7.57
CA GLY A 360 9.45 -0.96 -7.07
C GLY A 360 10.78 -0.91 -7.83
N ILE A 361 11.11 0.26 -8.40
CA ILE A 361 12.32 0.53 -9.17
C ILE A 361 13.31 1.34 -8.35
N ASN A 362 14.60 1.18 -8.66
CA ASN A 362 15.69 1.85 -7.96
C ASN A 362 16.25 3.05 -8.71
N GLN A 363 15.72 3.33 -9.90
CA GLN A 363 16.19 4.40 -10.77
C GLN A 363 15.06 4.91 -11.65
N LEU A 364 15.13 6.18 -12.01
CA LEU A 364 14.18 6.85 -12.88
C LEU A 364 14.94 7.64 -13.96
N PRO A 365 14.61 7.44 -15.24
CA PRO A 365 15.04 8.33 -16.29
C PRO A 365 14.44 9.73 -16.08
N VAL A 366 15.30 10.74 -16.19
CA VAL A 366 14.93 12.15 -16.11
C VAL A 366 14.87 12.71 -17.52
N VAL A 367 13.71 13.20 -17.92
CA VAL A 367 13.39 13.55 -19.31
C VAL A 367 12.78 14.93 -19.43
N GLU A 368 13.16 15.65 -20.46
CA GLU A 368 12.53 16.92 -20.84
C GLU A 368 11.89 16.73 -22.22
N GLY A 369 10.57 16.58 -22.25
CA GLY A 369 9.86 16.07 -23.42
C GLY A 369 10.22 14.60 -23.66
N THR A 370 10.96 14.32 -24.74
CA THR A 370 11.49 12.98 -25.08
C THR A 370 12.99 12.86 -24.83
N THR A 371 13.69 13.98 -24.61
CA THR A 371 15.14 14.00 -24.50
C THR A 371 15.59 13.57 -23.11
N LEU A 372 16.52 12.61 -23.05
CA LEU A 372 17.11 12.15 -21.79
C LEU A 372 18.07 13.23 -21.25
N ARG A 373 17.75 13.74 -20.06
CA ARG A 373 18.59 14.70 -19.32
C ARG A 373 19.51 14.01 -18.32
N GLY A 374 19.08 12.89 -17.75
CA GLY A 374 19.91 12.08 -16.89
C GLY A 374 19.12 10.98 -16.19
N VAL A 375 19.64 10.50 -15.07
CA VAL A 375 19.04 9.43 -14.27
C VAL A 375 19.18 9.81 -12.81
N ILE A 376 18.13 9.58 -12.05
CA ILE A 376 18.15 9.69 -10.60
C ILE A 376 17.99 8.30 -10.00
N THR A 377 18.86 7.95 -9.05
CA THR A 377 18.79 6.66 -8.36
C THR A 377 18.26 6.82 -6.93
N ARG A 378 17.77 5.72 -6.36
CA ARG A 378 17.39 5.66 -4.95
C ARG A 378 18.59 5.95 -4.04
N GLU A 379 19.79 5.56 -4.45
CA GLU A 379 21.00 5.86 -3.71
C GLU A 379 21.28 7.37 -3.65
N ASP A 380 21.11 8.09 -4.77
CA ASP A 380 21.30 9.55 -4.82
C ASP A 380 20.33 10.26 -3.85
N LEU A 381 19.06 9.82 -3.84
CA LEU A 381 18.04 10.33 -2.92
C LEU A 381 18.40 10.05 -1.45
N LEU A 382 18.80 8.81 -1.13
CA LEU A 382 19.17 8.41 0.24
C LEU A 382 20.43 9.12 0.72
N ARG A 383 21.43 9.30 -0.14
CA ARG A 383 22.64 10.04 0.16
C ARG A 383 22.32 11.50 0.51
N ARG A 384 21.40 12.13 -0.23
CA ARG A 384 20.96 13.50 0.07
C ARG A 384 20.24 13.58 1.42
N LEU A 385 19.35 12.62 1.71
CA LEU A 385 18.69 12.52 3.01
C LEU A 385 19.70 12.38 4.16
N ALA A 386 20.72 11.53 3.99
CA ALA A 386 21.77 11.33 5.00
C ALA A 386 22.53 12.63 5.30
N VAL A 387 22.96 13.36 4.26
CA VAL A 387 23.65 14.66 4.43
C VAL A 387 22.77 15.65 5.19
N HIS A 388 21.47 15.72 4.89
CA HIS A 388 20.57 16.64 5.56
C HIS A 388 20.38 16.29 7.05
N LEU A 389 20.34 15.00 7.38
CA LEU A 389 20.28 14.53 8.76
C LEU A 389 21.57 14.80 9.54
N GLU A 390 22.74 14.70 8.90
CA GLU A 390 24.03 15.02 9.52
C GLU A 390 24.17 16.53 9.80
N VAL A 391 23.81 17.37 8.83
CA VAL A 391 23.84 18.83 9.00
C VAL A 391 22.77 19.29 10.01
N GLY A 392 21.59 18.68 10.01
CA GLY A 392 20.51 19.00 10.95
C GLY A 392 20.81 18.63 12.40
N LYS A 393 21.67 17.63 12.64
CA LYS A 393 22.15 17.25 13.98
C LYS A 393 23.26 18.15 14.52
N ALA A 394 23.86 19.01 13.69
CA ALA A 394 24.94 19.92 14.10
C ALA A 394 24.44 21.20 14.80
N LYS A 395 23.33 21.12 15.56
CA LYS A 395 22.76 22.25 16.32
C LYS A 395 22.89 22.06 17.81
#